data_AF-A0A7Y3BS59-F1
#
_entry.id   AF-A0A7Y3BS59-F1
#
_cell.length_a   1.000
_cell.length_b   1.000
_cell.length_c   1.000
_cell.angle_alpha   90.00
_cell.angle_beta   90.00
_cell.angle_gamma   90.00
#
_symmetry.space_group_name_H-M   'P 1'
#
loop_
_entity.id
_entity.type
_entity.pdbx_description
1 polymer ?
#
loop_
_entity_poly.entity_id
_entity_poly.type
_entity_poly.pdbx_seq_one_letter_code
_entity_poly.pdbx_strand_id
1 'polypeptide(L)'
;CNGKSCNPITLECTDFGKWERRSCETCVSDQNCWESDSRCVPMFFEGNRYPDDHTGFCLPQAQLTLPGGTYDCSGEKPYVTVIPDRSSMSGAGASAYCGPREDLTTCDAVSAQLDKILCTQGSDDQCPSGGICRYTQDNGKWDYRCTYSCTADMECANLQGWQLDCAGFCGA
;
A
#
# COMPACT_ATOMS: atom_id res chain seq x y z
N CYS A 1 1.22 12.29 23.56
CA CYS A 1 0.16 12.73 22.64
C CYS A 1 -1.23 12.17 22.99
N ASN A 2 -1.63 12.05 24.27
CA ASN A 2 -2.99 11.61 24.67
C ASN A 2 -3.54 10.37 23.92
N GLY A 3 -2.70 9.34 23.71
CA GLY A 3 -3.08 8.11 23.00
C GLY A 3 -2.82 8.13 21.49
N LYS A 4 -2.57 9.30 20.89
CA LYS A 4 -2.06 9.45 19.52
C LYS A 4 -0.55 9.23 19.47
N SER A 5 -0.04 8.91 18.29
CA SER A 5 1.41 8.83 18.07
C SER A 5 2.04 10.22 17.95
N CYS A 6 3.37 10.30 18.01
CA CYS A 6 4.14 11.51 17.71
C CYS A 6 4.83 11.31 16.36
N ASN A 7 4.75 12.30 15.47
CA ASN A 7 5.55 12.31 14.26
C ASN A 7 6.98 12.72 14.65
N PRO A 8 7.99 11.85 14.50
CA PRO A 8 9.34 12.16 14.92
C PRO A 8 10.04 13.19 14.04
N ILE A 9 9.52 13.48 12.84
CA ILE A 9 10.06 14.50 11.93
C ILE A 9 9.53 15.89 12.29
N THR A 10 8.21 16.03 12.45
CA THR A 10 7.58 17.34 12.73
C THR A 10 7.49 17.65 14.22
N LEU A 11 7.65 16.64 15.08
CA LEU A 11 7.44 16.70 16.53
C LEU A 11 6.00 17.00 16.95
N GLU A 12 5.04 16.82 16.03
CA GLU A 12 3.62 17.03 16.29
C GLU A 12 2.89 15.72 16.59
N CYS A 13 1.81 15.84 17.38
CA CYS A 13 0.93 14.71 17.62
C CYS A 13 0.11 14.41 16.37
N THR A 14 -0.02 13.13 16.08
CA THR A 14 -0.61 12.62 14.84
C THR A 14 -2.11 12.48 15.00
N ASP A 15 -2.87 12.37 13.92
CA ASP A 15 -4.30 12.08 14.06
C ASP A 15 -4.61 10.60 14.33
N PHE A 16 -3.64 9.74 14.04
CA PHE A 16 -3.76 8.31 14.22
C PHE A 16 -3.33 7.88 15.63
N GLY A 17 -4.12 7.00 16.22
CA GLY A 17 -3.76 6.26 17.43
C GLY A 17 -2.72 5.19 17.16
N LYS A 18 -2.45 4.44 18.23
CA LYS A 18 -1.54 3.30 18.21
C LYS A 18 -2.25 2.08 17.60
N TRP A 19 -1.61 1.40 16.66
CA TRP A 19 -2.14 0.21 15.99
C TRP A 19 -3.48 0.47 15.29
N GLU A 20 -3.67 1.62 14.64
CA GLU A 20 -4.96 1.95 13.98
C GLU A 20 -4.91 1.81 12.46
N ARG A 21 -3.72 1.67 11.88
CA ARG A 21 -3.50 1.75 10.43
C ARG A 21 -3.17 0.37 9.87
N ARG A 22 -3.98 -0.09 8.93
CA ARG A 22 -3.76 -1.36 8.23
C ARG A 22 -2.66 -1.22 7.18
N SER A 23 -2.23 -2.33 6.62
CA SER A 23 -1.33 -2.35 5.46
C SER A 23 -1.82 -1.41 4.34
N CYS A 24 -0.88 -0.67 3.72
CA CYS A 24 -1.13 0.40 2.74
C CYS A 24 -1.98 1.58 3.20
N GLU A 25 -2.25 1.73 4.50
CA GLU A 25 -2.77 2.99 5.03
C GLU A 25 -1.63 3.94 5.44
N THR A 26 -1.87 5.24 5.29
CA THR A 26 -0.91 6.29 5.67
C THR A 26 -0.59 6.26 7.15
N CYS A 27 0.67 6.52 7.46
CA CYS A 27 1.20 6.54 8.81
C CYS A 27 2.32 7.57 8.93
N VAL A 28 2.74 7.83 10.15
CA VAL A 28 3.85 8.76 10.44
C VAL A 28 4.81 8.21 11.49
N SER A 29 4.47 7.05 12.09
CA SER A 29 5.31 6.28 12.98
C SER A 29 4.96 4.80 12.88
N ASP A 30 5.92 3.93 13.18
CA ASP A 30 5.72 2.48 13.22
C ASP A 30 4.59 2.09 14.18
N GLN A 31 4.39 2.86 15.25
CA GLN A 31 3.36 2.62 16.24
C GLN A 31 1.94 2.81 15.69
N ASN A 32 1.77 3.44 14.53
CA ASN A 32 0.46 3.56 13.91
C ASN A 32 0.01 2.26 13.24
N CYS A 33 0.94 1.43 12.79
CA CYS A 33 0.64 0.23 12.02
C CYS A 33 0.07 -0.87 12.90
N TRP A 34 -0.99 -1.53 12.44
CA TRP A 34 -1.73 -2.54 13.19
C TRP A 34 -0.95 -3.85 13.32
N GLU A 35 -0.35 -4.32 12.23
CA GLU A 35 0.39 -5.57 12.21
C GLU A 35 1.75 -5.42 12.90
N SER A 36 2.15 -6.43 13.67
CA SER A 36 3.32 -6.34 14.56
C SER A 36 4.67 -6.25 13.84
N ASP A 37 4.72 -6.75 12.61
CA ASP A 37 5.86 -6.74 11.70
C ASP A 37 5.77 -5.60 10.67
N SER A 38 4.64 -4.91 10.59
CA SER A 38 4.49 -3.70 9.79
C SER A 38 5.27 -2.54 10.39
N ARG A 39 5.84 -1.73 9.49
CA ARG A 39 6.52 -0.48 9.83
C ARG A 39 5.94 0.65 9.02
N CYS A 40 6.15 1.87 9.49
CA CYS A 40 5.78 3.03 8.71
C CYS A 40 6.91 3.37 7.75
N VAL A 41 6.73 3.13 6.47
CA VAL A 41 7.82 3.12 5.49
C VAL A 41 7.59 4.22 4.45
N PRO A 42 8.62 5.01 4.11
CA PRO A 42 8.53 5.95 3.02
C PRO A 42 8.34 5.22 1.69
N MET A 43 7.33 5.64 0.92
CA MET A 43 7.12 5.22 -0.46
C MET A 43 7.53 6.27 -1.47
N PHE A 44 7.73 5.81 -2.69
CA PHE A 44 7.97 6.59 -3.87
C PHE A 44 6.95 6.20 -4.93
N PHE A 45 6.52 7.18 -5.73
CA PHE A 45 5.67 6.94 -6.88
C PHE A 45 6.26 7.69 -8.07
N GLU A 46 6.50 6.96 -9.17
CA GLU A 46 7.16 7.48 -10.37
C GLU A 46 8.49 8.20 -10.05
N GLY A 47 9.24 7.66 -9.09
CA GLY A 47 10.54 8.18 -8.66
C GLY A 47 10.51 9.34 -7.66
N ASN A 48 9.33 9.84 -7.30
CA ASN A 48 9.16 10.94 -6.34
C ASN A 48 8.68 10.44 -4.99
N ARG A 49 9.10 11.09 -3.90
CA ARG A 49 8.59 10.79 -2.56
C ARG A 49 7.06 10.95 -2.55
N TYR A 50 6.34 9.95 -2.03
CA TYR A 50 4.89 9.93 -1.98
C TYR A 50 4.34 9.58 -0.58
N PRO A 51 3.23 10.21 -0.14
CA PRO A 51 2.61 11.40 -0.74
C PRO A 51 3.43 12.68 -0.47
N ASP A 52 4.23 12.66 0.59
CA ASP A 52 5.07 13.77 1.05
C ASP A 52 6.26 13.24 1.88
N ASP A 53 7.12 14.15 2.36
CA ASP A 53 8.34 13.82 3.12
C ASP A 53 8.07 13.39 4.57
N HIS A 54 6.85 13.57 5.07
CA HIS A 54 6.48 13.39 6.48
C HIS A 54 5.57 12.18 6.72
N THR A 55 5.10 11.55 5.65
CA THR A 55 4.13 10.45 5.67
C THR A 55 4.71 9.20 5.03
N GLY A 56 4.55 8.06 5.70
CA GLY A 56 4.82 6.74 5.13
C GLY A 56 3.54 5.93 4.96
N PHE A 57 3.71 4.66 4.60
CA PHE A 57 2.64 3.68 4.58
C PHE A 57 3.00 2.50 5.47
N CYS A 58 2.00 1.89 6.09
CA CYS A 58 2.19 0.67 6.84
C CYS A 58 2.49 -0.47 5.88
N LEU A 59 3.74 -0.94 5.89
CA LEU A 59 4.22 -2.01 5.03
C LEU A 59 4.81 -3.14 5.88
N PRO A 60 4.46 -4.41 5.60
CA PRO A 60 5.07 -5.55 6.26
C PRO A 60 6.55 -5.64 5.92
N GLN A 61 7.36 -6.09 6.87
CA GLN A 61 8.77 -6.39 6.60
C GLN A 61 8.90 -7.56 5.64
N ALA A 62 9.81 -7.44 4.67
CA ALA A 62 10.07 -8.54 3.75
C ALA A 62 10.74 -9.70 4.48
N GLN A 63 10.30 -10.92 4.21
CA GLN A 63 10.85 -12.10 4.86
C GLN A 63 12.20 -12.44 4.23
N LEU A 64 13.23 -12.52 5.06
CA LEU A 64 14.54 -12.99 4.63
C LEU A 64 14.52 -14.52 4.56
N THR A 65 14.61 -15.07 3.34
CA THR A 65 14.49 -16.53 3.12
C THR A 65 15.62 -17.35 3.77
N LEU A 66 16.83 -16.80 3.84
CA LEU A 66 17.99 -17.36 4.55
C LEU A 66 18.91 -16.21 5.02
N PRO A 67 19.74 -16.38 6.07
CA PRO A 67 20.75 -15.39 6.43
C PRO A 67 21.66 -15.04 5.24
N GLY A 68 21.63 -13.77 4.79
CA GLY A 68 22.34 -13.31 3.59
C GLY A 68 21.67 -13.68 2.24
N GLY A 69 20.46 -14.22 2.28
CA GLY A 69 19.66 -14.63 1.12
C GLY A 69 18.78 -13.50 0.56
N THR A 70 17.79 -13.89 -0.25
CA THR A 70 16.85 -12.96 -0.89
C THR A 70 15.67 -12.65 0.02
N TYR A 71 15.19 -11.41 -0.07
CA TYR A 71 13.91 -11.01 0.50
C TYR A 71 12.76 -11.57 -0.33
N ASP A 72 11.67 -11.96 0.33
CA ASP A 72 10.47 -12.53 -0.28
C ASP A 72 9.21 -11.82 0.23
N CYS A 73 8.33 -11.53 -0.72
CA CYS A 73 7.01 -10.92 -0.52
C CYS A 73 5.90 -11.70 -1.25
N SER A 74 6.18 -12.89 -1.77
CA SER A 74 5.25 -13.68 -2.57
C SER A 74 3.98 -14.11 -1.80
N GLY A 75 4.06 -14.19 -0.47
CA GLY A 75 2.93 -14.46 0.43
C GLY A 75 2.08 -13.23 0.78
N GLU A 76 2.56 -12.01 0.51
CA GLU A 76 2.00 -10.75 1.00
C GLU A 76 1.09 -10.07 -0.03
N LYS A 77 0.25 -10.79 -0.77
CA LYS A 77 -0.60 -10.17 -1.80
C LYS A 77 -1.49 -9.06 -1.22
N PRO A 78 -1.60 -7.88 -1.88
CA PRO A 78 -1.03 -7.47 -3.18
C PRO A 78 0.42 -6.90 -3.12
N TYR A 79 1.03 -6.86 -1.94
CA TYR A 79 2.32 -6.24 -1.62
C TYR A 79 3.52 -7.11 -2.01
N VAL A 80 3.50 -7.67 -3.22
CA VAL A 80 4.47 -8.70 -3.63
C VAL A 80 5.83 -8.16 -4.10
N THR A 81 6.02 -6.84 -4.09
CA THR A 81 7.28 -6.21 -4.49
C THR A 81 8.15 -5.95 -3.28
N VAL A 82 9.42 -6.36 -3.37
CA VAL A 82 10.43 -6.02 -2.37
C VAL A 82 10.88 -4.57 -2.60
N ILE A 83 10.69 -3.73 -1.60
CA ILE A 83 11.19 -2.36 -1.54
C ILE A 83 12.43 -2.35 -0.62
N PRO A 84 13.65 -2.33 -1.18
CA PRO A 84 14.88 -2.43 -0.38
C PRO A 84 15.31 -1.09 0.23
N ASP A 85 16.23 -1.17 1.18
CA ASP A 85 16.99 -0.04 1.72
C ASP A 85 16.16 1.15 2.21
N ARG A 86 15.00 0.89 2.83
CA ARG A 86 14.16 1.92 3.44
C ARG A 86 14.38 1.96 4.94
N SER A 87 14.58 3.17 5.47
CA SER A 87 14.45 3.42 6.91
C SER A 87 13.00 3.68 7.25
N SER A 88 12.52 3.20 8.40
CA SER A 88 11.17 3.53 8.84
C SER A 88 11.07 4.99 9.28
N MET A 89 9.86 5.54 9.26
CA MET A 89 9.57 6.89 9.74
C MET A 89 9.89 7.04 11.23
N SER A 90 9.95 5.96 12.01
CA SER A 90 10.40 5.96 13.40
C SER A 90 11.92 5.91 13.59
N GLY A 91 12.69 5.93 12.50
CA GLY A 91 14.15 5.91 12.54
C GLY A 91 14.76 4.53 12.73
N ALA A 92 14.00 3.46 12.48
CA ALA A 92 14.59 2.12 12.36
C ALA A 92 15.58 2.10 11.19
N GLY A 93 16.67 1.34 11.34
CA GLY A 93 17.68 1.20 10.30
C GLY A 93 17.12 0.65 8.98
N ALA A 94 17.87 0.85 7.90
CA ALA A 94 17.46 0.42 6.56
C ALA A 94 17.15 -1.08 6.52
N SER A 95 15.99 -1.42 5.95
CA SER A 95 15.51 -2.79 5.77
C SER A 95 14.76 -2.90 4.44
N ALA A 96 14.39 -4.13 4.06
CA ALA A 96 13.47 -4.39 2.98
C ALA A 96 12.04 -4.60 3.48
N TYR A 97 11.08 -4.18 2.68
CA TYR A 97 9.65 -4.23 2.97
C TYR A 97 8.87 -4.76 1.78
N CYS A 98 7.67 -5.26 2.05
CA CYS A 98 6.72 -5.69 1.04
C CYS A 98 5.76 -4.55 0.74
N GLY A 99 5.65 -4.20 -0.54
CA GLY A 99 4.78 -3.13 -0.99
C GLY A 99 4.30 -3.35 -2.42
N PRO A 100 3.46 -2.44 -2.93
CA PRO A 100 3.08 -2.45 -4.33
C PRO A 100 4.24 -1.98 -5.22
N ARG A 101 4.09 -2.16 -6.53
CA ARG A 101 5.03 -1.63 -7.53
C ARG A 101 4.96 -0.11 -7.59
N GLU A 102 5.95 0.55 -6.98
CA GLU A 102 6.11 2.01 -6.88
C GLU A 102 6.19 2.73 -8.24
N ASP A 103 6.44 2.01 -9.34
CA ASP A 103 6.44 2.54 -10.70
C ASP A 103 5.09 2.42 -11.43
N LEU A 104 4.11 1.70 -10.85
CA LEU A 104 2.81 1.44 -11.47
C LEU A 104 1.63 1.94 -10.64
N THR A 105 1.75 1.91 -9.31
CA THR A 105 0.65 2.23 -8.41
C THR A 105 1.14 2.77 -7.07
N THR A 106 0.21 3.23 -6.25
CA THR A 106 0.44 3.68 -4.87
C THR A 106 -0.32 2.81 -3.89
N CYS A 107 0.06 2.88 -2.62
CA CYS A 107 -0.74 2.27 -1.56
C CYS A 107 -2.17 2.86 -1.47
N ASP A 108 -2.37 4.14 -1.80
CA ASP A 108 -3.72 4.73 -1.80
C ASP A 108 -4.60 4.10 -2.88
N ALA A 109 -4.06 3.84 -4.07
CA ALA A 109 -4.77 3.16 -5.14
C ALA A 109 -5.08 1.69 -4.80
N VAL A 110 -4.13 0.99 -4.17
CA VAL A 110 -4.37 -0.36 -3.65
C VAL A 110 -5.46 -0.37 -2.58
N SER A 111 -5.41 0.56 -1.63
CA SER A 111 -6.41 0.73 -0.58
C SER A 111 -7.79 1.05 -1.16
N ALA A 112 -7.86 1.93 -2.16
CA ALA A 112 -9.12 2.24 -2.85
C ALA A 112 -9.73 1.03 -3.58
N GLN A 113 -8.89 0.15 -4.14
CA GLN A 113 -9.37 -1.12 -4.70
C GLN A 113 -9.91 -2.04 -3.59
N LEU A 114 -9.19 -2.16 -2.47
CA LEU A 114 -9.60 -2.98 -1.33
C LEU A 114 -10.93 -2.52 -0.72
N ASP A 115 -11.11 -1.21 -0.58
CA ASP A 115 -12.33 -0.57 -0.09
C ASP A 115 -13.43 -0.47 -1.16
N LYS A 116 -13.15 -0.95 -2.38
CA LYS A 116 -14.08 -1.00 -3.51
C LYS A 116 -14.65 0.37 -3.89
N ILE A 117 -13.81 1.40 -3.83
CA ILE A 117 -14.20 2.78 -4.12
C ILE A 117 -14.72 2.90 -5.55
N LEU A 118 -15.85 3.60 -5.72
CA LEU A 118 -16.49 3.85 -7.01
C LEU A 118 -15.92 5.10 -7.67
N CYS A 119 -15.70 5.03 -8.98
CA CYS A 119 -15.41 6.17 -9.85
C CYS A 119 -16.63 6.42 -10.75
N THR A 120 -17.63 7.11 -10.18
CA THR A 120 -19.00 7.20 -10.72
C THR A 120 -19.13 7.83 -12.10
N GLN A 121 -18.14 8.58 -12.55
CA GLN A 121 -18.09 9.22 -13.87
C GLN A 121 -17.25 8.41 -14.86
N GLY A 122 -16.69 7.27 -14.44
CA GLY A 122 -15.88 6.42 -15.30
C GLY A 122 -14.50 7.00 -15.62
N SER A 123 -13.98 7.91 -14.78
CA SER A 123 -12.77 8.66 -15.05
C SER A 123 -11.67 8.40 -14.01
N ASP A 124 -10.43 8.28 -14.48
CA ASP A 124 -9.26 7.94 -13.66
C ASP A 124 -8.95 9.02 -12.61
N ASP A 125 -9.30 10.28 -12.86
CA ASP A 125 -9.13 11.41 -11.93
C ASP A 125 -10.00 11.33 -10.66
N GLN A 126 -10.99 10.43 -10.64
CA GLN A 126 -11.78 10.13 -9.46
C GLN A 126 -11.11 9.12 -8.53
N CYS A 127 -10.01 8.51 -8.97
CA CYS A 127 -9.24 7.55 -8.20
C CYS A 127 -8.01 8.21 -7.57
N PRO A 128 -7.49 7.65 -6.45
CA PRO A 128 -6.23 8.11 -5.89
C PRO A 128 -5.08 7.97 -6.89
N SER A 129 -3.97 8.68 -6.63
CA SER A 129 -2.77 8.63 -7.46
C SER A 129 -2.32 7.19 -7.75
N GLY A 130 -2.01 6.88 -9.01
CA GLY A 130 -1.69 5.51 -9.45
C GLY A 130 -2.89 4.58 -9.60
N GLY A 131 -4.10 5.07 -9.31
CA GLY A 131 -5.36 4.39 -9.54
C GLY A 131 -5.92 4.65 -10.93
N ILE A 132 -6.68 3.68 -11.44
CA ILE A 132 -7.37 3.76 -12.73
C ILE A 132 -8.80 3.26 -12.57
N CYS A 133 -9.74 3.97 -13.20
CA CYS A 133 -11.15 3.69 -13.14
C CYS A 133 -11.53 2.65 -14.19
N ARG A 134 -11.96 1.46 -13.76
CA ARG A 134 -12.33 0.38 -14.70
C ARG A 134 -13.70 -0.18 -14.38
N TYR A 135 -14.37 -0.65 -15.43
CA TYR A 135 -15.66 -1.30 -15.31
C TYR A 135 -15.43 -2.76 -14.96
N THR A 136 -15.64 -3.11 -13.69
CA THR A 136 -15.32 -4.43 -13.17
C THR A 136 -16.53 -5.08 -12.53
N GLN A 137 -16.49 -6.41 -12.42
CA GLN A 137 -17.55 -7.17 -11.77
C GLN A 137 -17.19 -7.41 -10.30
N ASP A 138 -18.10 -7.05 -9.40
CA ASP A 138 -18.02 -7.34 -7.97
C ASP A 138 -19.30 -8.04 -7.53
N ASN A 139 -19.19 -9.29 -7.07
CA ASN A 139 -20.33 -10.11 -6.61
C ASN A 139 -21.51 -10.13 -7.60
N GLY A 140 -21.21 -10.25 -8.91
CA GLY A 140 -22.22 -10.29 -9.97
C GLY A 140 -22.73 -8.92 -10.43
N LYS A 141 -22.35 -7.82 -9.78
CA LYS A 141 -22.71 -6.45 -10.19
C LYS A 141 -21.53 -5.80 -10.91
N TRP A 142 -21.80 -5.24 -12.08
CA TRP A 142 -20.84 -4.45 -12.83
C TRP A 142 -20.94 -2.97 -12.46
N ASP A 143 -19.82 -2.35 -12.12
CA ASP A 143 -19.75 -0.93 -11.76
C ASP A 143 -18.36 -0.35 -12.09
N TYR A 144 -18.25 0.97 -12.15
CA TYR A 144 -16.96 1.65 -12.31
C TYR A 144 -16.26 1.76 -10.96
N ARG A 145 -15.08 1.14 -10.82
CA ARG A 145 -14.32 1.08 -9.58
C ARG A 145 -12.88 1.51 -9.78
N CYS A 146 -12.31 2.07 -8.72
CA CYS A 146 -10.89 2.35 -8.66
C CYS A 146 -10.11 1.04 -8.53
N THR A 147 -9.26 0.82 -9.51
CA THR A 147 -8.32 -0.30 -9.62
C THR A 147 -6.92 0.28 -9.77
N TYR A 148 -5.91 -0.55 -10.03
CA TYR A 148 -4.56 -0.09 -10.34
C TYR A 148 -3.90 -0.97 -11.39
N SER A 149 -2.89 -0.42 -12.05
CA SER A 149 -2.09 -1.12 -13.04
C SER A 149 -1.30 -2.26 -12.39
N CYS A 150 -1.19 -3.38 -13.09
CA CYS A 150 -0.42 -4.54 -12.66
C CYS A 150 0.30 -5.18 -13.84
N THR A 151 1.31 -5.99 -13.55
CA THR A 151 1.98 -6.84 -14.55
C THR A 151 1.84 -8.33 -14.31
N ALA A 152 1.34 -8.74 -13.14
CA ALA A 152 1.11 -10.13 -12.79
C ALA A 152 -0.06 -10.27 -11.81
N ASP A 153 -0.79 -11.40 -11.89
CA ASP A 153 -1.93 -11.75 -11.03
C ASP A 153 -1.60 -11.72 -9.52
N MET A 154 -0.33 -11.91 -9.17
CA MET A 154 0.12 -11.84 -7.78
C MET A 154 0.15 -10.42 -7.21
N GLU A 155 0.23 -9.40 -8.06
CA GLU A 155 0.14 -7.99 -7.66
C GLU A 155 -1.29 -7.58 -7.32
N CYS A 156 -2.27 -8.42 -7.67
CA CYS A 156 -3.68 -8.13 -7.40
C CYS A 156 -4.11 -8.59 -6.02
N ALA A 157 -4.87 -7.73 -5.35
CA ALA A 157 -5.44 -8.03 -4.06
C ALA A 157 -6.42 -9.19 -4.19
N ASN A 158 -6.35 -10.15 -3.27
CA ASN A 158 -7.34 -11.19 -3.13
C ASN A 158 -8.65 -10.58 -2.60
N LEU A 159 -9.49 -10.10 -3.51
CA LEU A 159 -10.86 -9.71 -3.17
C LEU A 159 -11.75 -10.94 -3.32
N GLN A 160 -12.42 -11.33 -2.23
CA GLN A 160 -13.39 -12.42 -2.27
C GLN A 160 -14.41 -12.16 -3.39
N GLY A 161 -14.40 -13.01 -4.41
CA GLY A 161 -15.30 -12.90 -5.57
C GLY A 161 -14.71 -12.20 -6.81
N TRP A 162 -13.47 -11.70 -6.75
CA TRP A 162 -12.75 -11.18 -7.93
C TRP A 162 -11.82 -12.26 -8.46
N GLN A 163 -11.78 -12.40 -9.78
CA GLN A 163 -10.70 -13.13 -10.41
C GLN A 163 -9.41 -12.33 -10.18
N LEU A 164 -8.34 -13.00 -9.77
CA LEU A 164 -6.99 -12.43 -9.66
C LEU A 164 -6.43 -12.15 -11.08
N ASP A 165 -7.21 -11.50 -11.95
CA ASP A 165 -6.83 -11.32 -13.34
C ASP A 165 -6.10 -10.00 -13.49
N CYS A 166 -4.83 -10.11 -13.87
CA CYS A 166 -4.04 -8.98 -14.32
C CYS A 166 -4.04 -8.91 -15.86
N ALA A 167 -5.10 -8.36 -16.44
CA ALA A 167 -5.12 -7.97 -17.85
C ALA A 167 -4.67 -6.51 -18.05
N GLY A 168 -3.60 -6.12 -17.34
CA GLY A 168 -3.06 -4.75 -17.29
C GLY A 168 -3.60 -3.89 -16.14
N PHE A 169 -4.65 -4.35 -15.45
CA PHE A 169 -5.14 -3.77 -14.21
C PHE A 169 -5.75 -4.84 -13.31
N CYS A 170 -5.76 -4.59 -12.01
CA CYS A 170 -6.28 -5.56 -11.07
C CYS A 170 -7.80 -5.57 -11.01
N GLY A 171 -8.37 -6.72 -11.41
CA GLY A 171 -9.81 -6.96 -11.47
C GLY A 171 -10.42 -6.83 -12.85
N ALA A 172 -9.62 -7.15 -13.87
CA ALA A 172 -10.07 -7.29 -15.24
C ALA A 172 -10.97 -8.52 -15.46
#